data_AF-A0AAD9D8K6-F1
#
_entry.id   AF-A0AAD9D8K6-F1
#
_cell.length_a   1.000
_cell.length_b   1.000
_cell.length_c   1.000
_cell.angle_alpha   90.00
_cell.angle_beta   90.00
_cell.angle_gamma   90.00
#
_symmetry.space_group_name_H-M   'P 1'
#
loop_
_entity.id
_entity.type
_entity.pdbx_description
1 polymer ?
#
loop_
_entity_poly.entity_id
_entity_poly.type
_entity_poly.pdbx_seq_one_letter_code
_entity_poly.pdbx_strand_id
1 'polypeptide(L)'
;MLLKHANKCRAWAQVYVGNKYFHGVNGFALDKEKGLKLIEESADQQAAILGQPGAQEELATAYNFRRNNEQEQILHYATLAASHGNSRACGVLGHFFMRAECGLAESLILGKHYSEKYFEDGRSDPCNPVSAFNLSLVLYRLGLDRFERISHPIILFWARRALKGDPTVETNDLVIKIISMVEKEAKSHCTNSRKEAGSSPLKRCIRLLGAWYCGKECQVQHWKAGHKFDCIKS
;
A
#
# COMPACT_ATOMS: atom_id res chain seq x y z
N MET A 1 29.40 -9.11 -20.99
CA MET A 1 29.08 -7.83 -21.68
C MET A 1 28.50 -6.78 -20.74
N LEU A 2 27.56 -7.14 -19.84
CA LEU A 2 26.94 -6.22 -18.86
C LEU A 2 27.92 -5.52 -17.91
N LEU A 3 28.88 -6.27 -17.32
CA LEU A 3 29.94 -5.68 -16.47
C LEU A 3 30.77 -4.60 -17.17
N LYS A 4 30.99 -4.74 -18.49
CA LYS A 4 31.71 -3.73 -19.29
C LYS A 4 30.90 -2.43 -19.43
N HIS A 5 29.57 -2.51 -19.44
CA HIS A 5 28.71 -1.33 -19.43
C HIS A 5 28.60 -0.71 -18.03
N ALA A 6 28.52 -1.53 -16.98
CA ALA A 6 28.54 -1.06 -15.60
C ALA A 6 29.85 -0.32 -15.27
N ASN A 7 31.00 -0.90 -15.63
CA ASN A 7 32.32 -0.26 -15.46
C ASN A 7 32.51 1.00 -16.31
N LYS A 8 31.65 1.22 -17.33
CA LYS A 8 31.62 2.44 -18.13
C LYS A 8 30.64 3.48 -17.57
N CYS A 9 30.23 3.37 -16.31
CA CYS A 9 29.31 4.30 -15.65
C CYS A 9 28.00 4.47 -16.43
N ARG A 10 27.47 3.38 -16.99
CA ARG A 10 26.12 3.40 -17.58
C ARG A 10 25.13 3.06 -16.48
N ALA A 11 24.34 4.04 -16.04
CA ALA A 11 23.44 3.91 -14.91
C ALA A 11 22.53 2.66 -15.00
N TRP A 12 21.86 2.41 -16.13
CA TRP A 12 21.02 1.21 -16.30
C TRP A 12 21.78 -0.12 -16.12
N ALA A 13 23.07 -0.15 -16.47
CA ALA A 13 23.91 -1.34 -16.36
C ALA A 13 24.46 -1.51 -14.94
N GLN A 14 24.77 -0.40 -14.26
CA GLN A 14 25.16 -0.39 -12.85
C GLN A 14 24.01 -0.84 -11.96
N VAL A 15 22.78 -0.35 -12.19
CA VAL A 15 21.55 -0.82 -11.53
C VAL A 15 21.40 -2.32 -11.71
N TYR A 16 21.38 -2.77 -12.97
CA TYR A 16 21.17 -4.18 -13.27
C TYR A 16 22.22 -5.08 -12.62
N VAL A 17 23.51 -4.75 -12.75
CA VAL A 17 24.61 -5.53 -12.17
C VAL A 17 24.59 -5.45 -10.64
N GLY A 18 24.31 -4.28 -10.09
CA GLY A 18 24.19 -4.07 -8.65
C GLY A 18 23.10 -4.95 -8.05
N ASN A 19 21.94 -5.02 -8.70
CA ASN A 19 20.84 -5.90 -8.32
C ASN A 19 21.23 -7.39 -8.36
N LYS A 20 22.03 -7.82 -9.35
CA LYS A 20 22.54 -9.20 -9.41
C LYS A 20 23.50 -9.53 -8.27
N TYR A 21 24.38 -8.61 -7.90
CA TYR A 21 25.23 -8.76 -6.71
C TYR A 21 24.41 -8.74 -5.41
N PHE A 22 23.41 -7.87 -5.32
CA PHE A 22 22.57 -7.71 -4.13
C PHE A 22 21.75 -8.97 -3.80
N HIS A 23 21.27 -9.67 -4.82
CA HIS A 23 20.50 -10.91 -4.67
C HIS A 23 21.31 -12.19 -4.87
N GLY A 24 22.56 -12.12 -5.34
CA GLY A 24 23.40 -13.29 -5.59
C GLY A 24 22.85 -14.20 -6.69
N VAL A 25 22.40 -13.62 -7.81
CA VAL A 25 21.71 -14.34 -8.90
C VAL A 25 22.42 -14.17 -10.24
N ASN A 26 22.09 -15.00 -11.24
CA ASN A 26 22.65 -14.95 -12.61
C ASN A 26 24.18 -15.04 -12.69
N GLY A 27 24.78 -15.86 -11.81
CA GLY A 27 26.24 -16.07 -11.78
C GLY A 27 27.02 -14.99 -11.04
N PHE A 28 26.34 -14.07 -10.36
CA PHE A 28 26.96 -13.11 -9.45
C PHE A 28 26.96 -13.68 -8.03
N ALA A 29 28.12 -13.62 -7.36
CA ALA A 29 28.19 -13.94 -5.94
C ALA A 29 27.36 -12.93 -5.14
N LEU A 30 26.70 -13.40 -4.07
CA LEU A 30 25.97 -12.51 -3.17
C LEU A 30 26.96 -11.54 -2.51
N ASP A 31 26.84 -10.27 -2.86
CA ASP A 31 27.69 -9.18 -2.38
C ASP A 31 26.83 -7.91 -2.29
N LYS A 32 26.15 -7.77 -1.15
CA LYS A 32 25.18 -6.70 -0.92
C LYS A 32 25.84 -5.31 -0.91
N GLU A 33 27.06 -5.22 -0.42
CA GLU A 33 27.80 -3.96 -0.32
C GLU A 33 28.21 -3.48 -1.70
N LYS A 34 28.80 -4.36 -2.51
CA LYS A 34 29.14 -4.05 -3.91
C LYS A 34 27.91 -3.80 -4.77
N GLY A 35 26.85 -4.58 -4.54
CA GLY A 35 25.58 -4.40 -5.21
C GLY A 35 25.01 -3.01 -4.96
N LEU A 36 24.94 -2.60 -3.69
CA LEU A 36 24.44 -1.30 -3.28
C LEU A 36 25.31 -0.17 -3.83
N LYS A 37 26.64 -0.24 -3.71
CA LYS A 37 27.55 0.79 -4.21
C LYS A 37 27.34 1.07 -5.69
N LEU A 38 27.15 0.04 -6.51
CA LEU A 38 26.86 0.20 -7.94
C LEU A 38 25.51 0.87 -8.17
N ILE A 39 24.49 0.56 -7.36
CA ILE A 39 23.18 1.20 -7.46
C ILE A 39 23.25 2.67 -6.98
N GLU A 40 23.98 2.97 -5.91
CA GLU A 40 24.23 4.34 -5.42
C GLU A 40 24.94 5.19 -6.48
N GLU A 41 26.05 4.70 -7.04
CA GLU A 41 26.79 5.37 -8.12
C GLU A 41 25.89 5.62 -9.34
N SER A 42 24.97 4.70 -9.64
CA SER A 42 24.03 4.86 -10.75
C SER A 42 22.99 5.95 -10.50
N ALA A 43 22.58 6.12 -9.25
CA ALA A 43 21.57 7.10 -8.85
C ALA A 43 22.17 8.50 -8.71
N ASP A 44 23.40 8.63 -8.21
CA ASP A 44 24.15 9.90 -8.22
C ASP A 44 24.36 10.41 -9.65
N GLN A 45 24.66 9.49 -10.59
CA GLN A 45 24.77 9.80 -12.02
C GLN A 45 23.41 10.16 -12.65
N GLN A 46 22.29 9.65 -12.12
CA GLN A 46 20.93 9.98 -12.57
C GLN A 46 20.34 11.22 -11.88
N ALA A 47 20.83 11.62 -10.70
CA ALA A 47 20.55 12.91 -10.11
C ALA A 47 21.16 14.05 -10.96
N ALA A 48 22.31 13.78 -11.59
CA ALA A 48 22.92 14.66 -12.60
C ALA A 48 22.25 14.60 -13.99
N ILE A 49 21.52 13.52 -14.30
CA ILE A 49 20.84 13.30 -15.60
C ILE A 49 19.40 12.85 -15.35
N LEU A 50 18.50 13.84 -15.21
CA LEU A 50 17.02 13.74 -15.17
C LEU A 50 16.43 12.32 -15.39
N GLY A 51 16.09 11.65 -14.29
CA GLY A 51 14.90 10.79 -14.20
C GLY A 51 14.94 9.40 -14.85
N GLN A 52 15.51 8.41 -14.15
CA GLN A 52 15.25 6.99 -14.42
C GLN A 52 14.58 6.36 -13.17
N PRO A 53 13.24 6.20 -13.16
CA PRO A 53 12.47 5.77 -11.98
C PRO A 53 12.83 4.39 -11.40
N GLY A 54 13.40 3.49 -12.21
CA GLY A 54 13.71 2.12 -11.79
C GLY A 54 14.93 2.01 -10.85
N ALA A 55 15.94 2.85 -11.02
CA ALA A 55 17.14 2.82 -10.16
C ALA A 55 16.83 3.33 -8.75
N GLN A 56 15.99 4.36 -8.67
CA GLN A 56 15.58 5.00 -7.42
C GLN A 56 14.68 4.05 -6.59
N GLU A 57 13.88 3.23 -7.26
CA GLU A 57 13.11 2.13 -6.66
C GLU A 57 14.01 1.04 -6.06
N GLU A 58 15.03 0.63 -6.81
CA GLU A 58 15.97 -0.39 -6.37
C GLU A 58 16.80 0.09 -5.16
N LEU A 59 17.14 1.38 -5.07
CA LEU A 59 17.73 1.97 -3.86
C LEU A 59 16.77 2.00 -2.69
N ALA A 60 15.53 2.48 -2.88
CA ALA A 60 14.53 2.51 -1.81
C ALA A 60 14.32 1.09 -1.25
N THR A 61 14.28 0.08 -2.12
CA THR A 61 14.20 -1.33 -1.73
C THR A 61 15.45 -1.81 -1.02
N ALA A 62 16.65 -1.52 -1.55
CA ALA A 62 17.92 -1.96 -0.99
C ALA A 62 18.19 -1.39 0.41
N TYR A 63 17.86 -0.12 0.63
CA TYR A 63 17.95 0.49 1.96
C TYR A 63 16.87 -0.03 2.92
N ASN A 64 15.65 -0.33 2.45
CA ASN A 64 14.59 -0.92 3.29
C ASN A 64 14.96 -2.32 3.84
N PHE A 65 15.85 -3.05 3.17
CA PHE A 65 16.40 -4.32 3.68
C PHE A 65 17.52 -4.15 4.72
N ARG A 66 18.11 -2.96 4.88
CA ARG A 66 19.14 -2.67 5.89
C ARG A 66 18.47 -2.08 7.13
N ARG A 67 18.13 -2.97 8.06
CA ARG A 67 17.41 -2.67 9.31
C ARG A 67 18.22 -1.88 10.36
N ASN A 68 19.05 -0.92 9.97
CA ASN A 68 19.83 -0.06 10.87
C ASN A 68 19.96 1.39 10.33
N ASN A 69 19.54 2.38 11.13
CA ASN A 69 19.86 3.82 11.13
C ASN A 69 19.94 4.67 9.82
N GLU A 70 19.57 4.16 8.65
CA GLU A 70 19.57 4.89 7.36
C GLU A 70 18.15 5.36 6.92
N GLN A 71 17.25 5.59 7.88
CA GLN A 71 15.85 5.96 7.60
C GLN A 71 15.70 7.23 6.74
N GLU A 72 16.59 8.21 6.90
CA GLU A 72 16.60 9.45 6.12
C GLU A 72 16.92 9.20 4.63
N GLN A 73 17.79 8.23 4.33
CA GLN A 73 18.14 7.87 2.95
C GLN A 73 17.01 7.11 2.26
N ILE A 74 16.33 6.20 2.97
CA ILE A 74 15.14 5.52 2.42
C ILE A 74 14.07 6.55 2.09
N LEU A 75 13.81 7.48 3.01
CA LEU A 75 12.84 8.55 2.79
C LEU A 75 13.22 9.44 1.60
N HIS A 76 14.50 9.82 1.48
CA HIS A 76 14.99 10.63 0.37
C HIS A 76 14.74 9.96 -0.99
N TYR A 77 15.21 8.72 -1.16
CA TYR A 77 15.08 8.02 -2.44
C TYR A 77 13.64 7.58 -2.75
N ALA A 78 12.86 7.20 -1.73
CA ALA A 78 11.43 6.92 -1.92
C ALA A 78 10.67 8.17 -2.38
N THR A 79 10.98 9.34 -1.80
CA THR A 79 10.40 10.63 -2.21
C THR A 79 10.76 10.96 -3.65
N LEU A 80 12.03 10.81 -4.02
CA LEU A 80 12.49 11.08 -5.38
C LEU A 80 11.85 10.13 -6.40
N ALA A 81 11.82 8.83 -6.13
CA ALA A 81 11.17 7.84 -6.99
C ALA A 81 9.66 8.10 -7.14
N ALA A 82 8.96 8.41 -6.05
CA ALA A 82 7.54 8.75 -6.07
C ALA A 82 7.26 10.04 -6.85
N SER A 83 8.16 11.03 -6.77
CA SER A 83 8.05 12.27 -7.56
C SER A 83 8.11 12.03 -9.08
N HIS A 84 8.78 10.96 -9.50
CA HIS A 84 8.81 10.50 -10.89
C HIS A 84 7.72 9.47 -11.23
N GLY A 85 6.72 9.28 -10.36
CA GLY A 85 5.56 8.43 -10.60
C GLY A 85 5.78 6.94 -10.32
N ASN A 86 6.81 6.56 -9.55
CA ASN A 86 7.01 5.18 -9.15
C ASN A 86 5.97 4.74 -8.10
N SER A 87 5.09 3.81 -8.46
CA SER A 87 4.03 3.31 -7.59
C SER A 87 4.53 2.56 -6.37
N ARG A 88 5.62 1.77 -6.48
CA ARG A 88 6.19 1.05 -5.34
C ARG A 88 6.77 2.00 -4.29
N ALA A 89 7.44 3.07 -4.74
CA ALA A 89 7.91 4.12 -3.86
C ALA A 89 6.76 4.86 -3.16
N CYS A 90 5.64 5.07 -3.85
CA CYS A 90 4.42 5.57 -3.21
C CYS A 90 3.92 4.59 -2.12
N GLY A 91 3.96 3.28 -2.33
CA GLY A 91 3.64 2.30 -1.29
C GLY A 91 4.50 2.46 -0.02
N VAL A 92 5.81 2.69 -0.19
CA VAL A 92 6.75 2.96 0.91
C VAL A 92 6.42 4.25 1.65
N LEU A 93 6.18 5.36 0.92
CA LEU A 93 5.81 6.63 1.55
C LEU A 93 4.48 6.55 2.29
N GLY A 94 3.50 5.82 1.73
CA GLY A 94 2.22 5.58 2.40
C GLY A 94 2.39 4.88 3.75
N HIS A 95 3.31 3.91 3.83
CA HIS A 95 3.69 3.25 5.07
C HIS A 95 4.36 4.21 6.07
N PHE A 96 5.33 5.01 5.63
CA PHE A 96 6.04 5.93 6.52
C PHE A 96 5.13 7.01 7.12
N PHE A 97 4.27 7.63 6.32
CA PHE A 97 3.30 8.62 6.82
C PHE A 97 2.26 8.00 7.76
N MET A 98 1.89 6.73 7.56
CA MET A 98 0.94 6.05 8.44
C MET A 98 1.55 5.71 9.80
N ARG A 99 2.84 5.34 9.86
CA ARG A 99 3.49 4.87 11.09
C ARG A 99 4.38 5.91 11.79
N ALA A 100 4.46 7.13 11.25
CA ALA A 100 5.40 8.17 11.70
C ALA A 100 6.85 7.64 11.73
N GLU A 101 7.24 6.93 10.68
CA GLU A 101 8.61 6.41 10.52
C GLU A 101 9.50 7.43 9.80
N CYS A 102 10.82 7.27 9.90
CA CYS A 102 11.81 8.12 9.22
C CYS A 102 11.74 9.61 9.58
N GLY A 103 11.39 9.92 10.84
CA GLY A 103 11.30 11.31 11.32
C GLY A 103 10.09 12.09 10.77
N LEU A 104 9.19 11.42 10.03
CA LEU A 104 7.96 12.03 9.57
C LEU A 104 6.92 12.09 10.69
N ALA A 105 6.15 13.18 10.71
CA ALA A 105 4.91 13.21 11.48
C ALA A 105 3.87 12.28 10.85
N GLU A 106 3.05 11.65 11.70
CA GLU A 106 1.91 10.88 11.21
C GLU A 106 0.99 11.76 10.37
N SER A 107 0.61 11.26 9.19
CA SER A 107 -0.34 11.95 8.31
C SER A 107 -1.24 10.94 7.60
N LEU A 108 -2.46 10.80 8.09
CA LEU A 108 -3.47 9.95 7.46
C LEU A 108 -3.82 10.40 6.04
N ILE A 109 -3.77 11.71 5.76
CA ILE A 109 -4.05 12.24 4.43
C ILE A 109 -2.96 11.85 3.43
N LEU A 110 -1.69 11.99 3.81
CA LEU A 110 -0.57 11.62 2.95
C LEU A 110 -0.43 10.09 2.86
N GLY A 111 -0.66 9.37 3.96
CA GLY A 111 -0.75 7.91 3.97
C GLY A 111 -1.79 7.40 2.97
N LYS A 112 -3.00 7.96 2.99
CA LYS A 112 -4.05 7.65 2.00
C LYS A 112 -3.59 7.93 0.58
N HIS A 113 -3.10 9.15 0.33
CA HIS A 113 -2.70 9.60 -1.01
C HIS A 113 -1.67 8.65 -1.64
N TYR A 114 -0.59 8.36 -0.91
CA TYR A 114 0.50 7.55 -1.42
C TYR A 114 0.12 6.05 -1.52
N SER A 115 -0.71 5.53 -0.60
CA SER A 115 -1.25 4.17 -0.74
C SER A 115 -2.24 4.04 -1.90
N GLU A 116 -3.02 5.07 -2.24
CA GLU A 116 -3.87 5.08 -3.45
C GLU A 116 -3.03 5.11 -4.72
N LYS A 117 -2.03 6.01 -4.77
CA LYS A 117 -1.06 6.10 -5.88
C LYS A 117 -0.38 4.78 -6.21
N TYR A 118 -0.12 3.94 -5.21
CA TYR A 118 0.42 2.59 -5.42
C TYR A 118 -0.48 1.75 -6.37
N PHE A 119 -1.80 1.89 -6.25
CA PHE A 119 -2.77 1.11 -7.02
C PHE A 119 -3.23 1.77 -8.33
N GLU A 120 -2.84 3.02 -8.60
CA GLU A 120 -3.29 3.79 -9.78
C GLU A 120 -2.65 3.32 -11.10
N ASP A 121 -1.39 2.87 -11.08
CA ASP A 121 -0.62 2.65 -12.31
C ASP A 121 -0.86 1.30 -12.99
N GLY A 122 -1.58 0.39 -12.34
CA GLY A 122 -1.89 -0.97 -12.83
C GLY A 122 -0.68 -1.88 -13.08
N ARG A 123 0.55 -1.38 -12.85
CA ARG A 123 1.83 -2.09 -13.02
C ARG A 123 2.33 -2.67 -11.71
N SER A 124 1.97 -2.06 -10.60
CA SER A 124 2.23 -2.57 -9.26
C SER A 124 1.42 -3.85 -8.96
N ASP A 125 1.95 -4.68 -8.06
CA ASP A 125 1.27 -5.89 -7.60
C ASP A 125 -0.10 -5.50 -7.04
N PRO A 126 -1.21 -5.86 -7.70
CA PRO A 126 -2.54 -5.49 -7.27
C PRO A 126 -2.89 -6.09 -5.90
N CYS A 127 -2.15 -7.08 -5.42
CA CYS A 127 -2.37 -7.76 -4.15
C CYS A 127 -1.33 -7.40 -3.08
N ASN A 128 -0.54 -6.32 -3.24
CA ASN A 128 0.43 -5.91 -2.23
C ASN A 128 -0.25 -5.74 -0.85
N PRO A 129 0.04 -6.63 0.11
CA PRO A 129 -0.77 -6.74 1.31
C PRO A 129 -0.52 -5.57 2.26
N VAL A 130 0.70 -5.03 2.28
CA VAL A 130 1.07 -3.88 3.12
C VAL A 130 0.35 -2.62 2.66
N SER A 131 0.42 -2.29 1.38
CA SER A 131 -0.23 -1.07 0.84
C SER A 131 -1.76 -1.16 0.94
N ALA A 132 -2.33 -2.35 0.72
CA ALA A 132 -3.77 -2.58 0.87
C ALA A 132 -4.21 -2.48 2.34
N PHE A 133 -3.44 -3.05 3.28
CA PHE A 133 -3.68 -2.91 4.71
C PHE A 133 -3.58 -1.45 5.16
N ASN A 134 -2.52 -0.75 4.76
CA ASN A 134 -2.30 0.66 5.11
C ASN A 134 -3.47 1.52 4.62
N LEU A 135 -3.91 1.31 3.37
CA LEU A 135 -5.07 2.03 2.84
C LEU A 135 -6.34 1.73 3.62
N SER A 136 -6.58 0.45 3.98
CA SER A 136 -7.72 0.07 4.82
C SER A 136 -7.70 0.74 6.18
N LEU A 137 -6.56 0.69 6.88
CA LEU A 137 -6.39 1.26 8.21
C LEU A 137 -6.51 2.79 8.20
N VAL A 138 -5.92 3.45 7.20
CA VAL A 138 -6.02 4.90 7.06
C VAL A 138 -7.47 5.32 6.77
N LEU A 139 -8.18 4.62 5.90
CA LEU A 139 -9.60 4.89 5.63
C LEU A 139 -10.47 4.66 6.86
N TYR A 140 -10.16 3.64 7.65
CA TYR A 140 -10.81 3.38 8.93
C TYR A 140 -10.62 4.55 9.91
N ARG A 141 -9.37 5.01 10.08
CA ARG A 141 -9.03 6.12 10.99
C ARG A 141 -9.59 7.46 10.51
N LEU A 142 -9.49 7.77 9.22
CA LEU A 142 -10.13 8.97 8.65
C LEU A 142 -11.66 8.92 8.76
N GLY A 143 -12.25 7.73 8.67
CA GLY A 143 -13.67 7.49 8.88
C GLY A 143 -14.08 7.85 10.31
N LEU A 144 -13.33 7.38 11.31
CA LEU A 144 -13.50 7.73 12.72
C LEU A 144 -13.43 9.25 12.96
N ASP A 145 -12.47 9.93 12.33
CA ASP A 145 -12.23 11.36 12.55
C ASP A 145 -13.30 12.26 11.90
N ARG A 146 -13.92 11.82 10.81
CA ARG A 146 -14.88 12.63 10.03
C ARG A 146 -16.35 12.28 10.28
N PHE A 147 -16.64 11.04 10.66
CA PHE A 147 -18.00 10.55 10.80
C PHE A 147 -18.10 9.72 12.07
N GLU A 148 -19.14 9.96 12.87
CA GLU A 148 -19.41 9.22 14.11
C GLU A 148 -19.63 7.70 13.90
N ARG A 149 -19.65 7.17 12.66
CA ARG A 149 -19.81 5.73 12.37
C ARG A 149 -19.09 5.23 11.10
N ILE A 150 -18.44 4.07 11.22
CA ILE A 150 -17.39 3.55 10.34
C ILE A 150 -17.90 2.44 9.39
N SER A 151 -19.04 2.63 8.74
CA SER A 151 -19.53 1.64 7.76
C SER A 151 -19.30 2.10 6.34
N HIS A 152 -18.03 2.20 5.93
CA HIS A 152 -17.69 2.44 4.52
C HIS A 152 -17.21 1.14 3.86
N PRO A 153 -17.96 0.62 2.86
CA PRO A 153 -17.59 -0.52 2.01
C PRO A 153 -16.12 -0.62 1.60
N ILE A 154 -15.49 0.53 1.35
CA ILE A 154 -14.13 0.65 0.85
C ILE A 154 -13.09 0.13 1.86
N ILE A 155 -13.34 0.25 3.16
CA ILE A 155 -12.42 -0.24 4.21
C ILE A 155 -12.32 -1.76 4.15
N LEU A 156 -13.47 -2.43 4.10
CA LEU A 156 -13.56 -3.90 4.01
C LEU A 156 -13.02 -4.43 2.68
N PHE A 157 -13.24 -3.70 1.59
CA PHE A 157 -12.65 -4.02 0.29
C PHE A 157 -11.12 -4.11 0.38
N TRP A 158 -10.47 -3.05 0.89
CA TRP A 158 -9.01 -3.04 1.00
C TRP A 158 -8.46 -4.02 2.03
N ALA A 159 -9.14 -4.20 3.17
CA ALA A 159 -8.72 -5.18 4.17
C ALA A 159 -8.75 -6.62 3.62
N ARG A 160 -9.84 -7.01 2.95
CA ARG A 160 -9.94 -8.35 2.36
C ARG A 160 -9.02 -8.53 1.17
N ARG A 161 -8.71 -7.46 0.44
CA ARG A 161 -7.68 -7.48 -0.59
C ARG A 161 -6.30 -7.71 0.00
N ALA A 162 -5.98 -7.13 1.15
CA ALA A 162 -4.74 -7.42 1.86
C ALA A 162 -4.63 -8.92 2.23
N LEU A 163 -5.71 -9.57 2.69
CA LEU A 163 -5.72 -11.02 2.96
C LEU A 163 -5.53 -11.91 1.73
N LYS A 164 -5.85 -11.42 0.53
CA LYS A 164 -5.66 -12.16 -0.72
C LYS A 164 -4.20 -12.13 -1.19
N GLY A 165 -3.39 -11.19 -0.71
CA GLY A 165 -1.95 -11.20 -0.89
C GLY A 165 -1.30 -12.30 -0.05
N ASP A 166 0.04 -12.35 -0.03
CA ASP A 166 0.82 -13.18 0.90
C ASP A 166 1.38 -12.26 2.02
N PRO A 167 0.62 -12.00 3.10
CA PRO A 167 0.99 -11.00 4.10
C PRO A 167 1.93 -11.63 5.12
N THR A 168 2.76 -10.80 5.76
CA THR A 168 3.47 -11.26 6.95
C THR A 168 2.46 -11.67 8.04
N VAL A 169 2.84 -12.61 8.91
CA VAL A 169 1.95 -13.11 9.99
C VAL A 169 1.38 -11.96 10.83
N GLU A 170 2.21 -10.97 11.18
CA GLU A 170 1.77 -9.78 11.91
C GLU A 170 0.73 -8.96 11.15
N THR A 171 0.90 -8.81 9.83
CA THR A 171 -0.07 -8.10 8.98
C THR A 171 -1.40 -8.85 8.93
N ASN A 172 -1.38 -10.18 8.85
CA ASN A 172 -2.59 -11.00 8.82
C ASN A 172 -3.47 -10.80 10.06
N ASP A 173 -2.88 -10.88 11.25
CA ASP A 173 -3.63 -10.73 12.51
C ASP A 173 -4.28 -9.35 12.62
N LEU A 174 -3.55 -8.29 12.22
CA LEU A 174 -4.07 -6.93 12.20
C LEU A 174 -5.20 -6.75 11.18
N VAL A 175 -5.05 -7.32 9.97
CA VAL A 175 -6.10 -7.27 8.93
C VAL A 175 -7.36 -7.99 9.39
N ILE A 176 -7.24 -9.20 9.97
CA ILE A 176 -8.38 -9.96 10.51
C ILE A 176 -9.07 -9.16 11.61
N LYS A 177 -8.31 -8.51 12.49
CA LYS A 177 -8.85 -7.65 13.56
C LYS A 177 -9.63 -6.47 12.99
N ILE A 178 -9.09 -5.75 12.00
CA ILE A 178 -9.81 -4.64 11.34
C ILE A 178 -11.11 -5.14 10.69
N ILE A 179 -11.06 -6.24 9.94
CA ILE A 179 -12.27 -6.80 9.31
C ILE A 179 -13.32 -7.12 10.38
N SER A 180 -12.92 -7.80 11.45
CA SER A 180 -13.81 -8.15 12.56
C SER A 180 -14.46 -6.91 13.18
N MET A 181 -13.67 -5.87 13.47
CA MET A 181 -14.16 -4.62 14.06
C MET A 181 -15.16 -3.92 13.15
N VAL A 182 -14.81 -3.72 11.87
CA VAL A 182 -15.67 -3.03 10.90
C VAL A 182 -16.93 -3.83 10.61
N GLU A 183 -16.84 -5.16 10.48
CA GLU A 183 -18.02 -6.00 10.29
C GLU A 183 -18.93 -6.03 11.51
N LYS A 184 -18.38 -6.05 12.73
CA LYS A 184 -19.17 -6.01 13.97
C LYS A 184 -19.98 -4.73 14.04
N GLU A 185 -19.35 -3.59 13.77
CA GLU A 185 -20.04 -2.30 13.74
C GLU A 185 -21.10 -2.27 12.63
N ALA A 186 -20.75 -2.69 11.42
CA ALA A 186 -21.68 -2.66 10.30
C ALA A 186 -22.85 -3.66 10.44
N LYS A 187 -22.69 -4.75 11.19
CA LYS A 187 -23.77 -5.69 11.55
C LYS A 187 -24.73 -5.15 12.61
N SER A 188 -24.35 -4.11 13.35
CA SER A 188 -25.16 -3.61 14.47
C SER A 188 -26.34 -2.74 14.04
N HIS A 189 -26.30 -2.17 12.83
CA HIS A 189 -27.36 -1.27 12.33
C HIS A 189 -27.60 -1.46 10.84
N CYS A 190 -28.84 -1.22 10.40
CA CYS A 190 -29.18 -1.12 8.99
C CYS A 190 -28.42 0.06 8.36
N THR A 191 -27.67 -0.20 7.28
CA THR A 191 -26.88 0.82 6.57
C THR A 191 -27.76 1.94 6.03
N ASN A 192 -28.99 1.64 5.60
CA ASN A 192 -29.93 2.63 5.06
C ASN A 192 -30.71 3.38 6.14
N SER A 193 -31.46 2.65 6.97
CA SER A 193 -32.42 3.24 7.91
C SER A 193 -31.85 3.51 9.31
N ARG A 194 -30.60 3.10 9.56
CA ARG A 194 -29.93 3.19 10.87
C ARG A 194 -30.63 2.48 12.03
N LYS A 195 -31.66 1.68 11.76
CA LYS A 195 -32.31 0.84 12.78
C LYS A 195 -31.31 -0.19 13.30
N GLU A 196 -31.21 -0.31 14.62
CA GLU A 196 -30.43 -1.35 15.28
C GLU A 196 -30.87 -2.74 14.83
N ALA A 197 -29.90 -3.65 14.78
CA ALA A 197 -30.16 -5.07 14.65
C ALA A 197 -30.87 -5.54 15.93
N GLY A 198 -32.20 -5.57 15.91
CA GLY A 198 -33.00 -6.17 16.96
C GLY A 198 -32.87 -7.71 16.96
N SER A 199 -33.92 -8.40 17.37
CA SER A 199 -33.96 -9.87 17.38
C SER A 199 -33.84 -10.54 16.00
N SER A 200 -34.07 -9.79 14.92
CA SER A 200 -34.00 -10.29 13.55
C SER A 200 -32.65 -9.95 12.90
N PRO A 201 -31.92 -10.93 12.33
CA PRO A 201 -30.62 -10.69 11.72
C PRO A 201 -30.73 -9.82 10.46
N LEU A 202 -29.83 -8.84 10.32
CA LEU A 202 -29.76 -8.01 9.13
C LEU A 202 -29.24 -8.81 7.92
N LYS A 203 -29.80 -8.52 6.74
CA LYS A 203 -29.42 -9.11 5.46
C LYS A 203 -28.20 -8.40 4.89
N ARG A 204 -27.12 -9.14 4.62
CA ARG A 204 -25.87 -8.60 4.06
C ARG A 204 -25.96 -8.39 2.55
N CYS A 205 -25.35 -7.32 2.04
CA CYS A 205 -25.13 -7.13 0.61
C CYS A 205 -24.25 -8.26 0.05
N ILE A 206 -24.77 -9.05 -0.88
CA ILE A 206 -24.04 -10.22 -1.42
C ILE A 206 -22.82 -9.87 -2.27
N ARG A 207 -22.73 -8.64 -2.78
CA ARG A 207 -21.66 -8.24 -3.72
C ARG A 207 -20.41 -7.75 -3.01
N LEU A 208 -20.56 -6.83 -2.05
CA LEU A 208 -19.44 -6.24 -1.32
C LEU A 208 -19.26 -6.82 0.10
N LEU A 209 -20.25 -7.56 0.60
CA LEU A 209 -20.25 -8.19 1.92
C LEU A 209 -19.98 -7.23 3.11
N GLY A 210 -20.23 -5.93 2.94
CA GLY A 210 -19.86 -4.88 3.89
C GLY A 210 -20.96 -3.86 4.19
N ALA A 211 -22.19 -4.17 3.78
CA ALA A 211 -23.40 -3.39 4.09
C ALA A 211 -24.50 -4.36 4.53
N TRP A 212 -25.33 -3.94 5.49
CA TRP A 212 -26.36 -4.76 6.15
C TRP A 212 -27.69 -4.03 6.17
N TYR A 213 -28.79 -4.76 5.93
CA TYR A 213 -30.12 -4.17 5.74
C TYR A 213 -31.18 -4.93 6.52
N CYS A 214 -32.13 -4.21 7.13
CA CYS A 214 -33.27 -4.84 7.79
C CYS A 214 -34.28 -5.46 6.81
N GLY A 215 -34.20 -5.12 5.51
CA GLY A 215 -35.14 -5.57 4.49
C GLY A 215 -34.68 -5.21 3.08
N LYS A 216 -35.40 -5.75 2.08
CA LYS A 216 -35.10 -5.53 0.65
C LYS A 216 -35.34 -4.06 0.26
N GLU A 217 -36.31 -3.42 0.89
CA GLU A 217 -36.70 -2.03 0.69
C GLU A 217 -35.53 -1.10 1.02
N CYS A 218 -34.90 -1.32 2.19
CA CYS A 218 -33.72 -0.57 2.61
C CYS A 218 -32.51 -0.80 1.69
N GLN A 219 -32.32 -2.03 1.21
CA GLN A 219 -31.25 -2.32 0.25
C GLN A 219 -31.46 -1.56 -1.08
N VAL A 220 -32.68 -1.56 -1.62
CA VAL A 220 -33.01 -0.86 -2.88
C VAL A 220 -32.90 0.65 -2.72
N GLN A 221 -33.36 1.20 -1.59
CA GLN A 221 -33.21 2.63 -1.31
C GLN A 221 -31.74 3.05 -1.23
N HIS A 222 -30.92 2.31 -0.48
CA HIS A 222 -29.48 2.57 -0.41
C HIS A 222 -28.80 2.44 -1.78
N TRP A 223 -29.19 1.43 -2.58
CA TRP A 223 -28.74 1.27 -3.96
C TRP A 223 -29.01 2.50 -4.82
N LYS A 224 -30.22 3.05 -4.74
CA LYS A 224 -30.62 4.27 -5.45
C LYS A 224 -29.90 5.52 -4.93
N ALA A 225 -29.61 5.58 -3.63
CA ALA A 225 -28.92 6.68 -2.97
C ALA A 225 -27.42 6.78 -3.29
N GLY A 226 -26.88 5.87 -4.11
CA GLY A 226 -25.50 5.93 -4.58
C GLY A 226 -24.66 4.71 -4.25
N HIS A 227 -25.18 3.76 -3.46
CA HIS A 227 -24.43 2.56 -3.08
C HIS A 227 -23.94 1.73 -4.27
N LYS A 228 -24.61 1.85 -5.42
CA LYS A 228 -24.16 1.21 -6.67
C LYS A 228 -22.73 1.63 -7.08
N PHE A 229 -22.27 2.81 -6.70
CA PHE A 229 -20.95 3.34 -7.05
C PHE A 229 -19.85 2.83 -6.13
N ASP A 230 -20.14 2.57 -4.85
CA ASP A 230 -19.18 2.09 -3.86
C ASP A 230 -19.32 0.57 -3.55
N CYS A 231 -20.29 -0.10 -4.19
CA CYS A 231 -20.49 -1.56 -4.12
C CYS A 231 -19.44 -2.33 -4.96
N ILE A 232 -18.19 -2.29 -4.51
CA ILE A 232 -17.07 -3.01 -5.12
C ILE A 232 -17.14 -4.49 -4.73
N LYS A 233 -16.89 -5.39 -5.69
CA LYS A 233 -16.92 -6.85 -5.44
C LYS A 233 -15.78 -7.21 -4.48
N SER A 234 -16.13 -7.87 -3.38
CA SER A 234 -15.18 -8.27 -2.33
C SER A 234 -14.33 -9.47 -2.70
#